data_AF-A0A2H1W2U5-F1
#
_entry.id   AF-A0A2H1W2U5-F1
#
_cell.length_a   1.000
_cell.length_b   1.000
_cell.length_c   1.000
_cell.angle_alpha   90.00
_cell.angle_beta   90.00
_cell.angle_gamma   90.00
#
_symmetry.space_group_name_H-M   'P 1'
#
loop_
_entity.id
_entity.type
_entity.pdbx_description
1 polymer ?
#
loop_
_entity_poly.entity_id
_entity_poly.type
_entity_poly.pdbx_seq_one_letter_code
_entity_poly.pdbx_strand_id
1 'polypeptide(L)'
;MKTFIVFAVVIVSCFAQRSPYAGRLPIGYPYIEPSTAAPTTAGLGNRFGDDVGTTTTIRLPLEALGDAELVRRLSKLPIEHQPFWLLNWRALEENRNRPQTYPQRGNSFIEDKFNANSLQLNSLQGFEKK
;
A
#
# COMPACT_ATOMS: atom_id res chain seq x y z
N MET A 1 -54.76 -21.58 -0.81
CA MET A 1 -54.10 -20.39 -1.39
C MET A 1 -53.53 -19.45 -0.33
N LYS A 2 -54.33 -18.99 0.65
CA LYS A 2 -53.86 -18.09 1.73
C LYS A 2 -52.71 -18.67 2.57
N THR A 3 -52.74 -19.96 2.87
CA THR A 3 -51.66 -20.67 3.60
C THR A 3 -50.34 -20.73 2.83
N PHE A 4 -50.39 -20.89 1.49
CA PHE A 4 -49.20 -20.87 0.64
C PHE A 4 -48.53 -19.48 0.63
N ILE A 5 -49.33 -18.41 0.65
CA ILE A 5 -48.81 -17.04 0.71
C ILE A 5 -48.07 -16.82 2.03
N VAL A 6 -48.62 -17.28 3.15
CA VAL A 6 -47.97 -17.18 4.46
C VAL A 6 -46.64 -17.95 4.48
N PHE A 7 -46.59 -19.17 3.94
CA PHE A 7 -45.36 -19.94 3.84
C PHE A 7 -44.31 -19.26 2.94
N ALA A 8 -44.72 -18.70 1.80
CA ALA A 8 -43.82 -17.99 0.90
C ALA A 8 -43.21 -16.73 1.55
N VAL A 9 -44.02 -15.95 2.27
CA VAL A 9 -43.55 -14.75 2.98
C VAL A 9 -42.52 -15.08 4.06
N VAL A 10 -42.73 -16.16 4.82
CA VAL A 10 -41.77 -16.62 5.84
C VAL A 10 -40.45 -17.02 5.18
N ILE A 11 -40.47 -17.81 4.10
CA ILE A 11 -39.26 -18.27 3.41
C ILE A 11 -38.45 -17.08 2.85
N VAL A 12 -39.10 -16.14 2.17
CA VAL A 12 -38.42 -14.97 1.58
C VAL A 12 -37.80 -14.07 2.66
N SER A 13 -38.45 -13.93 3.81
CA SER A 13 -37.92 -13.14 4.93
C SER A 13 -36.63 -13.72 5.53
N CYS A 14 -36.46 -15.04 5.51
CA CYS A 14 -35.22 -15.70 5.96
C CYS A 14 -34.04 -15.42 5.02
N PHE A 15 -34.27 -15.27 3.71
CA PHE A 15 -33.21 -14.91 2.75
C PHE A 15 -32.79 -13.44 2.85
N ALA A 16 -33.64 -12.57 3.39
CA ALA A 16 -33.37 -11.14 3.54
C ALA A 16 -32.51 -10.80 4.78
N GLN A 17 -32.26 -11.76 5.68
CA GLN A 17 -31.55 -11.51 6.94
C GLN A 17 -30.05 -11.24 6.79
N ARG A 18 -29.43 -11.58 5.65
CA ARG A 18 -28.01 -11.31 5.41
C ARG A 18 -27.83 -10.49 4.15
N SER A 19 -27.41 -9.24 4.32
CA SER A 19 -27.08 -8.34 3.22
C SER A 19 -26.00 -8.96 2.32
N PRO A 20 -26.11 -8.83 0.99
CA PRO A 20 -25.17 -9.45 0.04
C PRO A 20 -23.75 -8.89 0.16
N TYR A 21 -23.59 -7.75 0.84
CA TYR A 21 -22.31 -7.12 1.15
C TYR A 21 -21.57 -7.78 2.31
N ALA A 22 -22.26 -8.51 3.19
CA ALA A 22 -21.61 -9.32 4.20
C ALA A 22 -21.13 -10.62 3.55
N GLY A 23 -19.82 -10.71 3.28
CA GLY A 23 -19.18 -11.90 2.71
C GLY A 23 -19.67 -13.18 3.38
N ARG A 24 -19.94 -14.22 2.59
CA ARG A 24 -20.40 -15.54 3.07
C ARG A 24 -19.27 -16.38 3.67
N LEU A 25 -18.04 -15.88 3.61
CA LEU A 25 -16.87 -16.53 4.19
C LEU A 25 -16.99 -16.54 5.73
N PRO A 26 -16.35 -17.52 6.39
CA PRO A 26 -16.21 -17.51 7.85
C PRO A 26 -15.68 -16.16 8.32
N ILE A 27 -16.22 -15.65 9.44
CA ILE A 27 -15.69 -14.45 10.09
C ILE A 27 -14.24 -14.78 10.49
N GLY A 28 -13.30 -14.18 9.78
CA GLY A 28 -11.88 -14.48 9.87
C GLY A 28 -11.06 -13.37 9.26
N TYR A 29 -9.77 -13.61 9.09
CA TYR A 29 -8.87 -12.63 8.49
C TYR A 29 -9.27 -12.34 7.04
N PRO A 30 -9.04 -11.10 6.57
CA PRO A 30 -9.25 -10.76 5.17
C PRO A 30 -8.45 -11.71 4.29
N TYR A 31 -8.98 -12.00 3.10
CA TYR A 31 -8.26 -12.77 2.09
C TYR A 31 -6.93 -12.06 1.83
N ILE A 32 -5.84 -12.74 2.17
CA ILE A 32 -4.49 -12.26 1.88
C ILE A 32 -4.28 -12.60 0.41
N GLU A 33 -4.38 -11.61 -0.47
CA GLU A 33 -3.99 -11.84 -1.86
C GLU A 33 -2.52 -12.29 -1.87
N PRO A 34 -2.19 -13.36 -2.61
CA PRO A 34 -0.81 -13.80 -2.72
C PRO A 34 0.00 -12.62 -3.27
N SER A 35 0.99 -12.20 -2.48
CA SER A 35 2.00 -11.25 -2.94
C SER A 35 2.54 -11.73 -4.28
N THR A 36 2.72 -10.81 -5.21
CA THR A 36 3.20 -11.01 -6.60
C THR A 36 4.56 -11.71 -6.70
N ALA A 37 5.18 -12.06 -5.58
CA ALA A 37 6.32 -12.96 -5.54
C ALA A 37 5.84 -14.39 -5.83
N ALA A 38 6.41 -15.04 -6.84
CA ALA A 38 6.23 -16.45 -7.11
C ALA A 38 6.34 -17.25 -5.80
N PRO A 39 5.51 -18.30 -5.59
CA PRO A 39 5.51 -19.08 -4.35
C PRO A 39 6.77 -19.95 -4.30
N THR A 40 7.93 -19.34 -4.06
CA THR A 40 9.09 -20.05 -3.53
C THR A 40 8.86 -20.15 -2.04
N THR A 41 8.45 -21.34 -1.60
CA THR A 41 8.47 -21.87 -0.24
C THR A 41 9.25 -21.02 0.77
N ALA A 42 8.62 -19.99 1.35
CA ALA A 42 9.22 -19.22 2.44
C ALA A 42 8.11 -18.61 3.29
N GLY A 43 7.64 -19.40 4.25
CA GLY A 43 6.93 -18.87 5.39
C GLY A 43 7.79 -17.79 6.05
N LEU A 44 7.14 -16.69 6.45
CA LEU A 44 7.66 -15.65 7.35
C LEU A 44 8.74 -14.68 6.81
N GLY A 45 9.33 -14.89 5.62
CA GLY A 45 10.39 -14.02 5.06
C GLY A 45 9.97 -12.56 4.83
N ASN A 46 8.72 -12.34 4.40
CA ASN A 46 8.19 -11.00 4.07
C ASN A 46 8.11 -10.00 5.26
N ARG A 47 8.43 -10.40 6.50
CA ARG A 47 8.29 -9.54 7.69
C ARG A 47 9.60 -8.93 8.19
N PHE A 48 10.74 -9.51 7.83
CA PHE A 48 12.02 -9.12 8.44
C PHE A 48 12.96 -8.37 7.51
N GLY A 49 12.58 -8.16 6.24
CA GLY A 49 13.42 -7.39 5.30
C GLY A 49 14.82 -7.99 5.09
N ASP A 50 15.03 -9.25 5.51
CA ASP A 50 16.32 -9.94 5.53
C ASP A 50 16.53 -10.83 4.30
N ASP A 51 15.66 -10.73 3.30
CA ASP A 51 15.87 -11.30 1.98
C ASP A 51 16.71 -10.34 1.12
N VAL A 52 17.79 -9.81 1.70
CA VAL A 52 18.89 -9.15 0.97
C VAL A 52 19.70 -10.26 0.31
N GLY A 53 19.22 -10.83 -0.79
CA GLY A 53 20.08 -11.68 -1.62
C GLY A 53 19.45 -12.57 -2.69
N THR A 54 18.24 -13.09 -2.50
CA THR A 54 17.72 -14.13 -3.42
C THR A 54 16.20 -14.10 -3.62
N THR A 55 15.60 -12.93 -3.73
CA THR A 55 14.37 -12.79 -4.51
C THR A 55 14.71 -11.85 -5.65
N THR A 56 14.51 -12.28 -6.89
CA THR A 56 14.54 -11.43 -8.08
C THR A 56 13.38 -10.43 -7.98
N THR A 57 13.51 -9.41 -7.13
CA THR A 57 12.49 -8.40 -6.82
C THR A 57 12.36 -7.40 -7.97
N ILE A 58 12.04 -7.87 -9.18
CA ILE A 58 11.50 -6.97 -10.17
C ILE A 58 10.17 -6.52 -9.57
N ARG A 59 10.10 -5.25 -9.16
CA ARG A 59 8.85 -4.68 -8.65
C ARG A 59 7.92 -4.60 -9.84
N LEU A 60 6.93 -5.47 -9.88
CA LEU A 60 5.87 -5.47 -10.86
C LEU A 60 4.59 -4.90 -10.23
N PRO A 61 3.70 -4.34 -11.06
CA PRO A 61 2.30 -4.11 -10.70
C PRO A 61 1.66 -5.37 -10.12
N LEU A 62 0.89 -5.23 -9.03
CA LEU A 62 0.16 -6.33 -8.39
C LEU A 62 -0.74 -7.06 -9.41
N GLU A 63 -1.44 -6.27 -10.23
CA GLU A 63 -2.32 -6.73 -11.30
C GLU A 63 -1.62 -7.56 -12.38
N ALA A 64 -0.28 -7.46 -12.50
CA ALA A 64 0.48 -8.26 -13.44
C ALA A 64 0.73 -9.68 -12.93
N LEU A 65 0.42 -10.00 -11.67
CA LEU A 65 0.57 -11.34 -11.07
C LEU A 65 1.96 -11.97 -11.27
N GLY A 66 3.00 -11.16 -11.42
CA GLY A 66 4.38 -11.60 -11.65
C GLY A 66 4.77 -11.73 -13.14
N ASP A 67 3.86 -11.45 -14.07
CA ASP A 67 4.12 -11.47 -15.50
C ASP A 67 4.84 -10.20 -15.99
N ALA A 68 6.16 -10.28 -16.11
CA ALA A 68 6.99 -9.20 -16.61
C ALA A 68 6.79 -8.93 -18.12
N GLU A 69 6.41 -9.95 -18.88
CA GLU A 69 6.23 -9.82 -20.33
C GLU A 69 4.93 -9.06 -20.65
N LEU A 70 3.88 -9.27 -19.85
CA LEU A 70 2.66 -8.47 -19.90
C LEU A 70 2.97 -6.99 -19.68
N VAL A 71 3.69 -6.66 -18.61
CA VAL A 71 4.06 -5.27 -18.30
C VAL A 71 4.91 -4.67 -19.42
N ARG A 72 5.88 -5.42 -19.96
CA ARG A 72 6.72 -4.99 -21.09
C ARG A 72 5.92 -4.76 -22.37
N ARG A 73 4.88 -5.56 -22.61
CA ARG A 73 4.01 -5.39 -23.78
C ARG A 73 3.12 -4.16 -23.63
N LEU A 74 2.52 -4.00 -22.45
CA LEU A 74 1.65 -2.86 -22.16
C LEU A 74 2.42 -1.54 -22.16
N SER A 75 3.67 -1.52 -21.70
CA SER A 75 4.49 -0.31 -21.69
C SER A 75 4.88 0.20 -23.08
N LYS A 76 4.78 -0.63 -24.12
CA LYS A 76 5.01 -0.23 -25.53
C LYS A 76 3.81 0.45 -26.17
N LEU A 77 2.62 0.31 -25.58
CA LEU A 77 1.42 0.97 -26.10
C LEU A 77 1.49 2.49 -25.86
N PRO A 78 0.85 3.30 -26.71
CA PRO A 78 0.61 4.72 -26.42
C PRO A 78 -0.05 4.91 -25.07
N ILE A 79 0.17 6.06 -24.42
CA ILE A 79 -0.25 6.27 -23.03
C ILE A 79 -1.77 6.17 -22.85
N GLU A 80 -2.52 6.64 -23.84
CA GLU A 80 -3.99 6.54 -23.90
C GLU A 80 -4.51 5.09 -24.00
N HIS A 81 -3.67 4.14 -24.38
CA HIS A 81 -4.01 2.72 -24.49
C HIS A 81 -3.44 1.87 -23.35
N GLN A 82 -2.72 2.49 -22.40
CA GLN A 82 -2.23 1.79 -21.22
C GLN A 82 -3.36 1.69 -20.19
N PRO A 83 -3.47 0.55 -19.47
CA PRO A 83 -4.47 0.43 -18.42
C PRO A 83 -4.12 1.35 -17.24
N PHE A 84 -5.14 1.92 -16.61
CA PHE A 84 -4.97 2.89 -15.51
C PHE A 84 -4.13 2.32 -14.36
N TRP A 85 -4.23 1.01 -14.08
CA TRP A 85 -3.45 0.38 -13.01
C TRP A 85 -1.94 0.45 -13.29
N LEU A 86 -1.51 0.37 -14.55
CA LEU A 86 -0.10 0.45 -14.94
C LEU A 86 0.42 1.89 -14.78
N LEU A 87 -0.41 2.87 -15.14
CA LEU A 87 -0.10 4.29 -14.99
C LEU A 87 0.01 4.67 -13.51
N ASN A 88 -0.96 4.28 -12.70
CA ASN A 88 -0.96 4.52 -11.25
C ASN A 88 0.21 3.84 -10.57
N TRP A 89 0.51 2.59 -10.96
CA TRP A 89 1.66 1.88 -10.45
C TRP A 89 2.97 2.61 -10.76
N ARG A 90 3.15 3.10 -12.00
CA ARG A 90 4.33 3.89 -12.38
C ARG A 90 4.46 5.16 -11.55
N ALA A 91 3.37 5.91 -11.39
CA ALA A 91 3.36 7.13 -10.58
C ALA A 91 3.70 6.85 -9.10
N LEU A 92 3.17 5.77 -8.55
CA LEU A 92 3.52 5.33 -7.19
C LEU A 92 4.99 4.92 -7.08
N GLU A 93 5.53 4.21 -8.06
CA GLU A 93 6.93 3.80 -8.07
C GLU A 93 7.88 5.01 -8.16
N GLU A 94 7.52 6.02 -8.95
CA GLU A 94 8.23 7.30 -8.98
C GLU A 94 8.18 8.02 -7.62
N ASN A 95 7.02 8.09 -6.98
CA ASN A 95 6.87 8.68 -5.65
C ASN A 95 7.64 7.87 -4.57
N ARG A 96 7.76 6.55 -4.71
CA ARG A 96 8.59 5.73 -3.81
C ARG A 96 10.07 6.05 -3.94
N ASN A 97 10.54 6.29 -5.17
CA ASN A 97 11.93 6.68 -5.43
C ASN A 97 12.20 8.13 -5.02
N ARG A 98 11.19 9.01 -5.12
CA ARG A 98 11.28 10.43 -4.82
C ARG A 98 10.05 10.89 -4.03
N PRO A 99 9.98 10.60 -2.72
CA PRO A 99 8.82 10.91 -1.91
C PRO A 99 8.61 12.41 -1.84
N GLN A 100 7.37 12.84 -2.09
CA GLN A 100 6.98 14.22 -1.86
C GLN A 100 7.07 14.51 -0.36
N THR A 101 8.05 15.31 0.05
CA THR A 101 8.18 15.77 1.43
C THR A 101 7.44 17.10 1.57
N TYR A 102 6.51 17.15 2.52
CA TYR A 102 5.87 18.40 2.92
C TYR A 102 6.53 18.89 4.20
N PRO A 103 6.74 20.21 4.36
CA PRO A 103 7.20 20.75 5.63
C PRO A 103 6.17 20.38 6.70
N GLN A 104 6.62 19.68 7.74
CA GLN A 104 5.77 19.39 8.88
C GLN A 104 5.44 20.72 9.57
N ARG A 105 4.16 20.95 9.86
CA ARG A 105 3.76 22.10 10.68
C ARG A 105 4.45 21.95 12.04
N GLY A 106 5.22 22.98 12.42
CA GLY A 106 5.90 23.01 13.71
C GLY A 106 4.93 22.78 14.87
N ASN A 107 5.36 21.99 15.85
CA ASN A 107 4.57 21.72 17.04
C ASN A 107 4.54 22.96 17.93
N SER A 108 3.35 23.52 18.19
CA SER A 108 3.17 24.68 19.08
C SER A 108 3.44 24.39 20.56
N PHE A 109 3.52 23.11 20.94
CA PHE A 109 3.77 22.68 22.32
C PHE A 109 5.26 22.43 22.63
N ILE A 110 6.13 22.53 21.63
CA ILE A 110 7.59 22.45 21.84
C ILE A 110 8.09 23.89 21.86
N GLU A 111 8.28 24.47 23.05
CA GLU A 111 9.08 25.69 23.19
C GLU A 111 10.52 25.38 22.74
N ASP A 112 11.07 26.21 21.85
CA ASP A 112 12.43 26.14 21.28
C ASP A 112 13.54 26.37 22.33
N LYS A 113 13.55 25.62 23.44
CA LYS A 113 14.64 25.71 24.43
C LYS A 113 15.91 24.97 24.00
N PHE A 114 15.86 24.22 22.91
CA PHE A 114 17.01 23.47 22.38
C PHE A 114 17.86 24.25 21.35
N ASN A 115 17.39 25.40 20.83
CA ASN A 115 18.10 26.14 19.78
C ASN A 115 18.93 27.34 20.30
N ALA A 116 18.92 27.62 21.60
CA ALA A 116 19.73 28.68 22.20
C ALA A 116 21.23 28.33 22.28
N ASN A 117 21.58 27.04 22.32
CA ASN A 117 22.96 26.59 22.49
C ASN A 117 23.72 26.37 21.17
N SER A 118 23.03 26.22 20.04
CA SER A 118 23.64 26.02 18.71
C SER A 118 24.17 27.33 18.10
N LEU A 119 23.54 28.47 18.41
CA LEU A 119 23.96 29.78 17.94
C LEU A 119 25.19 30.33 18.70
N GLN A 120 25.49 29.84 19.91
CA GLN A 120 26.67 30.26 20.66
C GLN A 120 27.96 29.52 20.25
N LEU A 121 27.86 28.33 19.65
CA LEU A 121 29.05 27.57 19.24
C LEU A 121 29.70 28.15 17.97
N ASN A 122 28.90 28.72 17.07
CA ASN A 122 29.40 29.33 15.82
C ASN A 122 30.01 30.72 16.02
N SER A 123 29.66 31.43 17.10
CA SER A 123 30.23 32.76 17.41
C SER A 123 31.62 32.70 18.06
N LEU A 124 32.04 31.53 18.58
CA LEU A 124 33.36 31.37 19.24
C LEU A 124 34.46 30.83 18.31
N GLN A 125 34.11 30.24 17.16
CA GLN A 125 35.10 29.77 16.18
C GLN A 125 35.63 30.88 15.25
N GLY A 126 35.09 32.09 15.32
CA GLY A 126 35.50 33.23 14.50
C GLY A 126 36.65 34.09 15.05
N PHE A 127 37.20 33.79 16.25
CA PHE A 127 38.15 34.67 16.93
C PHE A 127 39.63 34.20 16.90
N GLU A 128 39.94 33.00 16.38
CA GLU A 128 41.32 32.49 16.29
C GLU A 128 41.89 32.46 14.86
N LYS A 129 41.83 33.58 14.14
CA LYS A 129 42.78 33.83 13.03
C LYS A 129 43.27 35.27 13.07
N LYS A 130 44.34 35.51 13.82
CA LYS A 130 45.26 36.60 13.55
C LYS A 130 46.68 36.16 13.87
#